data_AF-A0A935LV80-F1
#
_entry.id   AF-A0A935LV80-F1
#
_cell.length_a   1.000
_cell.length_b   1.000
_cell.length_c   1.000
_cell.angle_alpha   90.00
_cell.angle_beta   90.00
_cell.angle_gamma   90.00
#
_symmetry.space_group_name_H-M   'P 1'
#
loop_
_entity.id
_entity.type
_entity.pdbx_description
1 polymer ?
#
loop_
_entity_poly.entity_id
_entity_poly.type
_entity_poly.pdbx_seq_one_letter_code
_entity_poly.pdbx_strand_id
1 'polypeptide(L)'
;MMRDFYYDLSDRGVLTLDGAVQDDPWFLDFFFRRLAPTANPEYPEYPYVCRCGDEMNYLRPADTPIVYTGFDGSRLYYGYSLSTPFHPDRLSYSEDGVLYHWSPIGDRGRVVPHVATEIAKHIEPWGPFYAYLGDNGRERVPLMPLHLEGAIEIIRPRRDNHCIGCGVANPFSLRLSFVRDLKDGVMRTWLRPDERMHGSMGTTHGGFVSLLLDETMGKALSSVGIRAPTARLAVNFRRPMLLGEEYEVRSWIGSQQGRKKYVFGEVRATNDQSHVVADAEALFLEVRTPEGE
;
A
#
# COMPACT_ATOMS: atom_id res chain seq x y z
N MET A 1 16.00 -8.39 43.75
CA MET A 1 16.76 -9.22 42.79
C MET A 1 15.92 -9.28 41.53
N MET A 2 16.48 -8.88 40.40
CA MET A 2 15.75 -8.88 39.12
C MET A 2 15.52 -10.33 38.68
N ARG A 3 14.30 -10.63 38.22
CA ARG A 3 13.91 -11.97 37.75
C ARG A 3 13.56 -11.92 36.28
N ASP A 4 14.10 -12.84 35.51
CA ASP A 4 13.91 -12.90 34.07
C ASP A 4 12.97 -14.06 33.71
N PHE A 5 11.99 -13.78 32.86
CA PHE A 5 11.00 -14.73 32.34
C PHE A 5 10.99 -14.68 30.82
N TYR A 6 10.73 -15.83 30.20
CA TYR A 6 10.87 -16.02 28.76
C TYR A 6 9.56 -16.53 28.17
N TYR A 7 8.90 -15.66 27.41
CA TYR A 7 7.60 -15.92 26.81
C TYR A 7 7.72 -16.20 25.32
N ASP A 8 6.87 -17.09 24.84
CA ASP A 8 6.66 -17.33 23.41
C ASP A 8 5.29 -16.78 22.98
N LEU A 9 5.23 -16.15 21.81
CA LEU A 9 3.97 -15.72 21.19
C LEU A 9 3.75 -16.50 19.90
N SER A 10 2.67 -17.27 19.84
CA SER A 10 2.31 -18.03 18.64
C SER A 10 1.77 -17.13 17.53
N ASP A 11 1.73 -17.68 16.31
CA ASP A 11 1.14 -17.03 15.13
C ASP A 11 -0.41 -16.88 15.22
N ARG A 12 -1.01 -17.42 16.29
CA ARG A 12 -2.43 -17.29 16.65
C ARG A 12 -2.67 -16.30 17.79
N GLY A 13 -1.62 -15.65 18.31
CA GLY A 13 -1.75 -14.68 19.40
C GLY A 13 -1.82 -15.32 20.79
N VAL A 14 -1.38 -16.58 20.93
CA VAL A 14 -1.33 -17.26 22.23
C VAL A 14 0.02 -17.00 22.88
N LEU A 15 0.00 -16.39 24.05
CA LEU A 15 1.18 -16.13 24.88
C LEU A 15 1.42 -17.31 25.83
N THR A 16 2.64 -17.84 25.88
CA THR A 16 3.00 -18.95 26.77
C THR A 16 4.28 -18.66 27.56
N LEU A 17 4.37 -19.24 28.76
CA LEU A 17 5.57 -19.27 29.61
C LEU A 17 5.83 -20.74 29.97
N ASP A 18 7.00 -21.27 29.61
CA ASP A 18 7.34 -22.69 29.81
C ASP A 18 6.26 -23.67 29.31
N GLY A 19 5.60 -23.31 28.19
CA GLY A 19 4.50 -24.08 27.60
C GLY A 19 3.13 -23.87 28.26
N ALA A 20 3.04 -23.18 29.39
CA ALA A 20 1.78 -22.83 30.03
C ALA A 20 1.17 -21.58 29.37
N VAL A 21 -0.08 -21.71 28.91
CA VAL A 21 -0.85 -20.60 28.30
C VAL A 21 -1.15 -19.54 29.35
N GLN A 22 -0.97 -18.29 28.95
CA GLN A 22 -1.36 -17.11 29.73
C GLN A 22 -2.66 -16.56 29.16
N ASP A 23 -3.74 -16.66 29.93
CA ASP A 23 -5.09 -16.28 29.49
C ASP A 23 -5.76 -15.24 30.41
N ASP A 24 -5.09 -14.81 31.49
CA ASP A 24 -5.57 -13.75 32.36
C ASP A 24 -5.74 -12.43 31.59
N PRO A 25 -6.96 -11.87 31.47
CA PRO A 25 -7.24 -10.68 30.69
C PRO A 25 -6.41 -9.45 31.09
N TRP A 26 -6.23 -9.26 32.40
CA TRP A 26 -5.49 -8.14 32.93
C TRP A 26 -4.00 -8.24 32.59
N PHE A 27 -3.42 -9.44 32.75
CA PHE A 27 -2.03 -9.71 32.44
C PHE A 27 -1.73 -9.52 30.95
N LEU A 28 -2.57 -10.04 30.06
CA LEU A 28 -2.39 -9.90 28.61
C LEU A 28 -2.33 -8.42 28.20
N ASP A 29 -3.31 -7.63 28.63
CA ASP A 29 -3.34 -6.20 28.31
C ASP A 29 -2.20 -5.43 28.99
N PHE A 30 -1.81 -5.82 30.21
CA PHE A 30 -0.66 -5.25 30.89
C PHE A 30 0.64 -5.50 30.10
N PHE A 31 0.83 -6.75 29.67
CA PHE A 31 2.03 -7.23 28.98
C PHE A 31 2.21 -6.48 27.66
N PHE A 32 1.20 -6.54 26.78
CA PHE A 32 1.28 -5.95 25.45
C PHE A 32 1.29 -4.41 25.46
N ARG A 33 0.73 -3.77 26.50
CA ARG A 33 0.78 -2.30 26.63
C ARG A 33 2.19 -1.79 26.97
N ARG A 34 3.02 -2.62 27.61
CA ARG A 34 4.37 -2.27 28.06
C ARG A 34 5.48 -2.93 27.27
N LEU A 35 5.11 -3.77 26.31
CA LEU A 35 6.04 -4.43 25.42
C LEU A 35 6.83 -3.38 24.63
N ALA A 36 8.14 -3.54 24.58
CA ALA A 36 9.04 -2.65 23.84
C ALA A 36 10.18 -3.46 23.22
N PRO A 37 10.79 -2.97 22.12
CA PRO A 37 12.02 -3.56 21.59
C PRO A 37 13.12 -3.55 22.66
N THR A 38 13.93 -4.59 22.69
CA THR A 38 15.13 -4.66 23.53
C THR A 38 16.34 -4.99 22.67
N ALA A 39 17.49 -4.43 23.04
CA ALA A 39 18.79 -4.74 22.46
C ALA A 39 19.65 -5.53 23.45
N ASN A 40 19.02 -6.42 24.24
CA ASN A 40 19.75 -7.25 25.19
C ASN A 40 20.62 -8.26 24.41
N PRO A 41 21.96 -8.13 24.44
CA PRO A 41 22.83 -9.01 23.67
C PRO A 41 22.89 -10.43 24.23
N GLU A 42 22.43 -10.66 25.46
CA GLU A 42 22.41 -11.97 26.10
C GLU A 42 21.33 -12.89 25.54
N TYR A 43 20.20 -12.32 25.09
CA TYR A 43 19.01 -13.05 24.63
C TYR A 43 18.51 -12.53 23.27
N PRO A 44 19.32 -12.67 22.19
CA PRO A 44 18.99 -12.14 20.88
C PRO A 44 17.71 -12.73 20.26
N GLU A 45 17.32 -13.94 20.65
CA GLU A 45 16.09 -14.61 20.24
C GLU A 45 14.83 -14.06 20.94
N TYR A 46 14.98 -13.18 21.93
CA TYR A 46 13.91 -12.46 22.59
C TYR A 46 14.00 -10.94 22.32
N PRO A 47 13.62 -10.48 21.12
CA PRO A 47 13.83 -9.10 20.68
C PRO A 47 12.92 -8.06 21.35
N TYR A 48 12.01 -8.49 22.24
CA TYR A 48 11.10 -7.60 22.96
C TYR A 48 11.07 -7.91 24.45
N VAL A 49 10.73 -6.92 25.25
CA VAL A 49 10.64 -7.05 26.71
C VAL A 49 9.47 -6.25 27.28
N CYS A 50 8.79 -6.82 28.27
CA CYS A 50 7.82 -6.14 29.12
C CYS A 50 8.34 -6.12 30.56
N ARG A 51 8.53 -4.93 31.13
CA ARG A 51 8.98 -4.77 32.51
C ARG A 51 7.79 -4.72 33.49
N CYS A 52 7.83 -5.58 34.50
CA CYS A 52 6.84 -5.65 35.59
C CYS A 52 7.53 -5.54 36.96
N GLY A 53 7.70 -4.32 37.47
CA GLY A 53 8.44 -4.11 38.72
C GLY A 53 9.89 -4.58 38.63
N ASP A 54 10.22 -5.62 39.40
CA ASP A 54 11.53 -6.30 39.43
C ASP A 54 11.62 -7.48 38.44
N GLU A 55 10.60 -7.70 37.61
CA GLU A 55 10.53 -8.79 36.64
C GLU A 55 10.71 -8.28 35.21
N MET A 56 11.56 -8.96 34.45
CA MET A 56 11.81 -8.73 33.03
C MET A 56 11.20 -9.87 32.24
N ASN A 57 10.17 -9.56 31.44
CA ASN A 57 9.44 -10.56 30.67
C ASN A 57 9.83 -10.43 29.19
N TYR A 58 10.78 -11.27 28.78
CA TYR A 58 11.31 -11.31 27.42
C TYR A 58 10.34 -12.06 26.50
N LEU A 59 10.16 -11.59 25.27
CA LEU A 59 9.23 -12.17 24.31
C LEU A 59 9.93 -12.59 23.02
N ARG A 60 9.71 -13.86 22.64
CA ARG A 60 10.04 -14.43 21.33
C ARG A 60 8.75 -14.64 20.53
N PRO A 61 8.49 -13.79 19.52
CA PRO A 61 7.36 -14.01 18.62
C PRO A 61 7.69 -15.08 17.57
N ALA A 62 6.70 -15.89 17.20
CA ALA A 62 6.79 -16.81 16.07
C ALA A 62 6.88 -16.07 14.72
N ASP A 63 6.39 -14.82 14.67
CA ASP A 63 6.35 -13.99 13.46
C ASP A 63 6.49 -12.50 13.81
N THR A 64 5.46 -11.90 14.40
CA THR A 64 5.45 -10.49 14.82
C THR A 64 5.11 -10.36 16.31
N PRO A 65 5.57 -9.29 17.00
CA PRO A 65 5.31 -9.11 18.43
C PRO A 65 3.85 -8.82 18.77
N ILE A 66 3.03 -8.50 17.77
CA ILE A 66 1.60 -8.22 17.91
C ILE A 66 0.86 -9.10 16.93
N VAL A 67 -0.16 -9.81 17.43
CA VAL A 67 -1.05 -10.63 16.62
C VAL A 67 -2.48 -10.14 16.82
N TYR A 68 -3.10 -9.69 15.74
CA TYR A 68 -4.48 -9.20 15.74
C TYR A 68 -5.45 -10.36 15.67
N THR A 69 -6.25 -10.52 16.73
CA THR A 69 -7.19 -11.64 16.94
C THR A 69 -8.66 -11.24 16.78
N GLY A 70 -8.96 -9.95 16.67
CA GLY A 70 -10.31 -9.43 16.44
C GLY A 70 -10.35 -8.23 15.49
N PHE A 71 -11.52 -8.00 14.88
CA PHE A 71 -11.81 -6.87 14.00
C PHE A 71 -13.29 -6.51 14.07
N ASP A 72 -13.62 -5.23 14.21
CA ASP A 72 -15.00 -4.74 14.28
C ASP A 72 -15.43 -3.90 13.06
N GLY A 73 -14.61 -3.84 12.02
CA GLY A 73 -14.79 -2.95 10.87
C GLY A 73 -13.97 -1.65 10.95
N SER A 74 -13.64 -1.20 12.16
CA SER A 74 -12.96 0.08 12.40
C SER A 74 -11.65 -0.06 13.18
N ARG A 75 -11.51 -1.13 13.97
CA ARG A 75 -10.36 -1.37 14.83
C ARG A 75 -9.94 -2.84 14.78
N LEU A 76 -8.63 -3.05 14.85
CA LEU A 76 -8.03 -4.37 15.04
C LEU A 76 -7.67 -4.56 16.52
N TYR A 77 -8.00 -5.73 17.06
CA TYR A 77 -7.83 -6.06 18.48
C TYR A 77 -6.69 -7.07 18.67
N TYR A 78 -5.94 -6.92 19.75
CA TYR A 78 -4.82 -7.77 20.16
C TYR A 78 -4.73 -7.82 21.69
N GLY A 79 -3.94 -8.74 22.24
CA GLY A 79 -3.98 -9.01 23.68
C GLY A 79 -5.38 -9.50 24.07
N TYR A 80 -5.96 -8.91 25.12
CA TYR A 80 -7.35 -9.18 25.48
C TYR A 80 -8.31 -8.12 24.95
N SER A 81 -8.02 -6.83 25.18
CA SER A 81 -8.90 -5.71 24.76
C SER A 81 -8.19 -4.54 24.09
N LEU A 82 -6.86 -4.61 23.94
CA LEU A 82 -6.11 -3.57 23.25
C LEU A 82 -6.48 -3.53 21.77
N SER A 83 -6.40 -2.34 21.17
CA SER A 83 -6.76 -2.17 19.77
C SER A 83 -6.15 -0.95 19.11
N THR A 84 -5.91 -1.08 17.81
CA THR A 84 -5.44 0.00 16.93
C THR A 84 -6.51 0.36 15.90
N PRO A 85 -6.60 1.63 15.47
CA PRO A 85 -7.42 1.99 14.31
C PRO A 85 -7.01 1.19 13.07
N PHE A 86 -8.00 0.72 12.31
CA PHE A 86 -7.78 0.06 11.04
C PHE A 86 -7.65 1.08 9.92
N HIS A 87 -6.57 0.95 9.13
CA HIS A 87 -6.27 1.82 8.02
C HIS A 87 -5.85 0.95 6.81
N PRO A 88 -6.65 0.90 5.74
CA PRO A 88 -6.35 0.06 4.57
C PRO A 88 -4.99 0.31 3.93
N ASP A 89 -4.49 1.54 4.00
CA ASP A 89 -3.17 1.95 3.47
C ASP A 89 -2.00 1.41 4.30
N ARG A 90 -2.29 0.79 5.46
CA ARG A 90 -1.33 0.14 6.34
C ARG A 90 -1.41 -1.39 6.31
N LEU A 91 -2.16 -1.96 5.37
CA LEU A 91 -2.16 -3.39 5.10
C LEU A 91 -0.95 -3.80 4.23
N SER A 92 -0.41 -4.96 4.55
CA SER A 92 0.65 -5.62 3.78
C SER A 92 0.45 -7.13 3.79
N TYR A 93 1.09 -7.84 2.87
CA TYR A 93 0.97 -9.30 2.77
C TYR A 93 2.31 -9.98 2.46
N SER A 94 2.52 -11.18 3.00
CA SER A 94 3.66 -12.04 2.65
C SER A 94 3.43 -12.75 1.32
N GLU A 95 4.46 -13.41 0.79
CA GLU A 95 4.36 -14.26 -0.41
C GLU A 95 3.35 -15.41 -0.23
N ASP A 96 3.25 -15.97 0.99
CA ASP A 96 2.27 -17.00 1.35
C ASP A 96 0.84 -16.46 1.60
N GLY A 97 0.60 -15.17 1.37
CA GLY A 97 -0.71 -14.55 1.53
C GLY A 97 -1.12 -14.24 2.97
N VAL A 98 -0.20 -14.26 3.93
CA VAL A 98 -0.50 -13.83 5.30
C VAL A 98 -0.67 -12.31 5.33
N LEU A 99 -1.77 -11.83 5.91
CA LEU A 99 -2.03 -10.42 6.10
C LEU A 99 -1.36 -9.87 7.36
N TYR A 100 -0.86 -8.66 7.23
CA TYR A 100 -0.31 -7.86 8.32
C TYR A 100 -0.94 -6.46 8.27
N HIS A 101 -1.01 -5.82 9.42
CA HIS A 101 -1.35 -4.41 9.54
C HIS A 101 -0.28 -3.71 10.37
N TRP A 102 -0.08 -2.40 10.18
CA TRP A 102 0.79 -1.63 11.06
C TRP A 102 0.49 -1.88 12.54
N SER A 103 1.54 -1.92 13.35
CA SER A 103 1.49 -2.13 14.80
C SER A 103 2.32 -1.07 15.52
N PRO A 104 1.94 -0.66 16.75
CA PRO A 104 2.73 0.25 17.57
C PRO A 104 4.10 -0.33 17.97
N ILE A 105 4.30 -1.64 17.86
CA ILE A 105 5.53 -2.35 18.22
C ILE A 105 5.90 -3.29 17.08
N GLY A 106 7.18 -3.30 16.69
CA GLY A 106 7.71 -4.17 15.63
C GLY A 106 7.22 -3.82 14.22
N ASP A 107 6.74 -2.59 14.02
CA ASP A 107 6.21 -1.99 12.78
C ASP A 107 4.97 -2.66 12.18
N ARG A 108 4.77 -3.95 12.38
CA ARG A 108 3.70 -4.78 11.83
C ARG A 108 3.18 -5.77 12.86
N GLY A 109 1.90 -6.06 12.77
CA GLY A 109 1.24 -7.12 13.50
C GLY A 109 0.55 -8.08 12.53
N ARG A 110 0.75 -9.38 12.75
CA ARG A 110 0.12 -10.46 11.98
C ARG A 110 -1.37 -10.46 12.22
N VAL A 111 -2.16 -10.69 11.18
CA VAL A 111 -3.60 -10.86 11.28
C VAL A 111 -3.92 -12.35 11.23
N VAL A 112 -4.66 -12.85 12.24
CA VAL A 112 -5.03 -14.28 12.28
C VAL A 112 -6.02 -14.63 11.16
N PRO A 113 -6.07 -15.90 10.70
CA PRO A 113 -6.86 -16.30 9.54
C PRO A 113 -8.35 -15.93 9.55
N HIS A 114 -9.05 -16.03 10.69
CA HIS A 114 -10.47 -15.67 10.75
C HIS A 114 -10.69 -14.16 10.59
N VAL A 115 -9.82 -13.33 11.16
CA VAL A 115 -9.84 -11.88 10.94
C VAL A 115 -9.44 -11.53 9.51
N ALA A 116 -8.41 -12.21 8.99
CA ALA A 116 -7.94 -12.02 7.62
C ALA A 116 -9.05 -12.32 6.61
N THR A 117 -9.87 -13.34 6.86
CA THR A 117 -11.04 -13.67 6.04
C THR A 117 -12.06 -12.54 6.00
N GLU A 118 -12.32 -11.89 7.13
CA GLU A 118 -13.24 -10.74 7.20
C GLU A 118 -12.70 -9.55 6.40
N ILE A 119 -11.42 -9.23 6.54
CA ILE A 119 -10.76 -8.14 5.78
C ILE A 119 -10.73 -8.48 4.28
N ALA A 120 -10.45 -9.73 3.92
CA ALA A 120 -10.32 -10.19 2.54
C ALA A 120 -11.61 -10.05 1.71
N LYS A 121 -12.78 -9.94 2.35
CA LYS A 121 -14.05 -9.61 1.66
C LYS A 121 -13.99 -8.28 0.89
N HIS A 122 -13.07 -7.41 1.27
CA HIS A 122 -12.85 -6.10 0.66
C HIS A 122 -11.57 -6.03 -0.17
N ILE A 123 -10.84 -7.13 -0.35
CA ILE A 123 -9.59 -7.15 -1.11
C ILE A 123 -9.87 -7.72 -2.50
N GLU A 124 -9.45 -6.98 -3.54
CA GLU A 124 -9.52 -7.41 -4.93
C GLU A 124 -8.13 -7.43 -5.60
N PRO A 125 -7.94 -8.24 -6.66
CA PRO A 125 -6.77 -8.12 -7.52
C PRO A 125 -6.65 -6.72 -8.12
N TRP A 126 -5.42 -6.23 -8.26
CA TRP A 126 -5.08 -4.96 -8.88
C TRP A 126 -3.76 -5.12 -9.63
N GLY A 127 -3.84 -5.46 -10.93
CA GLY A 127 -2.67 -5.90 -11.69
C GLY A 127 -2.01 -7.12 -11.04
N PRO A 128 -0.68 -7.11 -10.80
CA PRO A 128 0.02 -8.19 -10.10
C PRO A 128 -0.08 -8.10 -8.56
N PHE A 129 -0.82 -7.12 -8.05
CA PHE A 129 -0.95 -6.84 -6.61
C PHE A 129 -2.38 -7.06 -6.13
N TYR A 130 -2.62 -6.72 -4.86
CA TYR A 130 -3.94 -6.64 -4.27
C TYR A 130 -4.22 -5.21 -3.78
N ALA A 131 -5.48 -4.81 -3.84
CA ALA A 131 -5.95 -3.56 -3.30
C ALA A 131 -7.18 -3.77 -2.41
N TYR A 132 -7.24 -3.01 -1.32
CA TYR A 132 -8.43 -2.89 -0.49
C TYR A 132 -9.39 -1.91 -1.15
N LEU A 133 -10.64 -2.35 -1.37
CA LEU A 133 -11.71 -1.54 -1.91
C LEU A 133 -12.36 -0.73 -0.78
N GLY A 134 -12.16 0.58 -0.81
CA GLY A 134 -12.76 1.49 0.18
C GLY A 134 -14.29 1.53 0.10
N ASP A 135 -14.94 2.05 1.15
CA ASP A 135 -16.40 2.03 1.33
C ASP A 135 -17.20 2.65 0.18
N ASN A 136 -16.59 3.55 -0.59
CA ASN A 136 -17.21 4.19 -1.75
C ASN A 136 -17.20 3.32 -3.02
N GLY A 137 -16.58 2.13 -2.98
CA GLY A 137 -16.45 1.19 -4.10
C GLY A 137 -15.59 1.68 -5.26
N ARG A 138 -14.87 2.81 -5.09
CA ARG A 138 -14.07 3.46 -6.14
C ARG A 138 -12.60 3.52 -5.78
N GLU A 139 -12.30 3.67 -4.49
CA GLU A 139 -10.94 3.80 -4.01
C GLU A 139 -10.30 2.43 -3.87
N ARG A 140 -9.24 2.21 -4.63
CA ARG A 140 -8.37 1.03 -4.54
C ARG A 140 -7.13 1.45 -3.77
N VAL A 141 -6.99 0.91 -2.56
CA VAL A 141 -5.84 1.16 -1.69
C VAL A 141 -4.88 -0.03 -1.81
N PRO A 142 -3.75 0.08 -2.54
CA PRO A 142 -2.87 -1.06 -2.75
C PRO A 142 -2.22 -1.48 -1.43
N LEU A 143 -2.18 -2.80 -1.23
CA LEU A 143 -1.49 -3.43 -0.12
C LEU A 143 -0.02 -3.58 -0.48
N MET A 144 0.88 -3.43 0.50
CA MET A 144 2.31 -3.64 0.27
C MET A 144 2.65 -5.15 0.24
N PRO A 145 3.14 -5.72 -0.87
CA PRO A 145 3.78 -7.04 -0.89
C PRO A 145 5.13 -6.98 -0.17
N LEU A 146 5.26 -7.69 0.95
CA LEU A 146 6.47 -7.65 1.78
C LEU A 146 7.71 -8.20 1.05
N HIS A 147 7.53 -9.16 0.15
CA HIS A 147 8.63 -9.71 -0.65
C HIS A 147 9.19 -8.73 -1.71
N LEU A 148 8.49 -7.62 -1.97
CA LEU A 148 8.95 -6.53 -2.84
C LEU A 148 9.25 -5.24 -2.06
N GLU A 149 9.29 -5.31 -0.73
CA GLU A 149 9.66 -4.18 0.09
C GLU A 149 11.09 -3.72 -0.26
N GLY A 150 11.25 -2.44 -0.58
CA GLY A 150 12.51 -1.89 -1.09
C GLY A 150 12.77 -2.09 -2.59
N ALA A 151 11.98 -2.93 -3.27
CA ALA A 151 12.02 -3.05 -4.75
C ALA A 151 10.97 -2.16 -5.43
N ILE A 152 9.87 -1.87 -4.75
CA ILE A 152 8.80 -0.99 -5.24
C ILE A 152 8.46 0.11 -4.23
N GLU A 153 7.82 1.16 -4.73
CA GLU A 153 7.23 2.23 -3.93
C GLU A 153 5.75 2.40 -4.32
N ILE A 154 4.84 2.26 -3.35
CA ILE A 154 3.41 2.55 -3.52
C ILE A 154 3.20 4.04 -3.27
N ILE A 155 2.78 4.77 -4.31
CA ILE A 155 2.57 6.21 -4.23
C ILE A 155 1.11 6.49 -3.91
N ARG A 156 0.90 7.07 -2.74
CA ARG A 156 -0.42 7.47 -2.25
C ARG A 156 -0.59 8.99 -2.36
N PRO A 157 -1.61 9.48 -3.09
CA PRO A 157 -1.94 10.89 -3.13
C PRO A 157 -2.23 11.46 -1.74
N ARG A 158 -1.94 12.75 -1.53
CA ARG A 158 -2.32 13.44 -0.29
C ARG A 158 -3.85 13.47 -0.13
N ARG A 159 -4.33 13.43 1.12
CA ARG A 159 -5.77 13.37 1.41
C ARG A 159 -6.54 14.61 0.95
N ASP A 160 -5.90 15.78 0.95
CA ASP A 160 -6.43 17.06 0.49
C ASP A 160 -6.25 17.31 -1.02
N ASN A 161 -5.70 16.34 -1.76
CA ASN A 161 -5.48 16.49 -3.19
C ASN A 161 -6.81 16.48 -3.97
N HIS A 162 -7.03 17.49 -4.80
CA HIS A 162 -8.23 17.65 -5.65
C HIS A 162 -8.02 17.24 -7.13
N CYS A 163 -6.87 16.63 -7.45
CA CYS A 163 -6.58 16.10 -8.79
C CYS A 163 -7.67 15.14 -9.32
N ILE A 164 -8.04 15.28 -10.59
CA ILE A 164 -9.07 14.45 -11.24
C ILE A 164 -8.61 12.99 -11.44
N GLY A 165 -7.31 12.72 -11.64
CA GLY A 165 -6.82 11.34 -11.68
C GLY A 165 -6.80 10.67 -10.31
N CYS A 166 -6.07 11.25 -9.35
CA CYS A 166 -5.69 10.57 -8.12
C CYS A 166 -6.16 11.24 -6.82
N GLY A 167 -6.76 12.43 -6.88
CA GLY A 167 -7.09 13.21 -5.69
C GLY A 167 -8.22 12.62 -4.86
N VAL A 168 -7.98 12.33 -3.58
CA VAL A 168 -9.00 11.80 -2.64
C VAL A 168 -10.05 12.87 -2.25
N ALA A 169 -9.71 14.15 -2.32
CA ALA A 169 -10.64 15.25 -2.02
C ALA A 169 -11.57 15.61 -3.20
N ASN A 170 -11.33 15.08 -4.41
CA ASN A 170 -12.19 15.33 -5.58
C ASN A 170 -13.24 14.21 -5.77
N PRO A 171 -14.55 14.47 -5.62
CA PRO A 171 -15.60 13.45 -5.71
C PRO A 171 -15.74 12.83 -7.12
N PHE A 172 -15.22 13.51 -8.15
CA PHE A 172 -15.21 13.04 -9.53
C PHE A 172 -13.90 12.34 -9.92
N SER A 173 -12.97 12.19 -8.97
CA SER A 173 -11.68 11.57 -9.23
C SER A 173 -11.80 10.11 -9.69
N LEU A 174 -10.83 9.67 -10.49
CA LEU A 174 -10.63 8.26 -10.84
C LEU A 174 -10.00 7.45 -9.70
N ARG A 175 -9.55 8.09 -8.61
CA ARG A 175 -8.93 7.44 -7.45
C ARG A 175 -7.73 6.55 -7.83
N LEU A 176 -6.94 6.98 -8.80
CA LEU A 176 -5.77 6.24 -9.24
C LEU A 176 -4.73 6.13 -8.12
N SER A 177 -4.23 4.91 -7.95
CA SER A 177 -3.07 4.59 -7.12
C SER A 177 -1.92 4.19 -8.04
N PHE A 178 -0.67 4.35 -7.59
CA PHE A 178 0.48 4.09 -8.45
C PHE A 178 1.53 3.25 -7.74
N VAL A 179 2.25 2.46 -8.53
CA VAL A 179 3.43 1.73 -8.11
C VAL A 179 4.59 2.18 -8.96
N ARG A 180 5.68 2.55 -8.31
CA ARG A 180 6.97 2.80 -8.94
C ARG A 180 7.87 1.61 -8.71
N ASP A 181 8.40 1.06 -9.79
CA ASP A 181 9.50 0.10 -9.71
C ASP A 181 10.81 0.86 -9.48
N LEU A 182 11.54 0.52 -8.42
CA LEU A 182 12.77 1.22 -8.04
C LEU A 182 13.99 0.80 -8.86
N LYS A 183 13.92 -0.32 -9.58
CA LYS A 183 15.00 -0.81 -10.45
C LYS A 183 15.07 -0.02 -11.75
N ASP A 184 13.93 0.22 -12.39
CA ASP A 184 13.86 0.88 -13.70
C ASP A 184 13.20 2.28 -13.66
N GLY A 185 12.58 2.66 -12.52
CA GLY A 185 11.90 3.93 -12.35
C GLY A 185 10.55 4.01 -13.05
N VAL A 186 10.05 2.90 -13.63
CA VAL A 186 8.78 2.86 -14.36
C VAL A 186 7.62 3.02 -13.37
N MET A 187 6.76 3.98 -13.68
CA MET A 187 5.51 4.23 -12.97
C MET A 187 4.39 3.41 -13.58
N ARG A 188 3.58 2.75 -12.75
CA ARG A 188 2.47 1.91 -13.18
C ARG A 188 1.19 2.22 -12.40
N THR A 189 0.05 2.06 -13.05
CA THR A 189 -1.27 2.00 -12.44
C THR A 189 -2.13 1.00 -13.20
N TRP A 190 -3.10 0.40 -12.51
CA TRP A 190 -4.11 -0.47 -13.11
C TRP A 190 -5.50 0.09 -12.88
N LEU A 191 -6.35 -0.05 -13.89
CA LEU A 191 -7.72 0.43 -13.85
C LEU A 191 -8.60 -0.43 -14.76
N ARG A 192 -9.83 -0.67 -14.29
CA ARG A 192 -10.95 -1.13 -15.10
C ARG A 192 -11.87 0.07 -15.40
N PRO A 193 -11.97 0.55 -16.65
CA PRO A 193 -12.85 1.66 -16.98
C PRO A 193 -14.31 1.33 -16.67
N ASP A 194 -15.00 2.27 -16.03
CA ASP A 194 -16.42 2.17 -15.70
C ASP A 194 -17.29 3.05 -16.61
N GLU A 195 -18.60 3.03 -16.37
CA GLU A 195 -19.60 3.75 -17.19
C GLU A 195 -19.35 5.26 -17.29
N ARG A 196 -18.68 5.88 -16.31
CA ARG A 196 -18.35 7.31 -16.34
C ARG A 196 -17.34 7.63 -17.44
N MET A 197 -16.54 6.62 -17.82
CA MET A 197 -15.50 6.73 -18.82
C MET A 197 -15.98 6.38 -20.23
N HIS A 198 -17.27 6.08 -20.39
CA HIS A 198 -17.84 5.61 -21.64
C HIS A 198 -17.70 6.63 -22.77
N GLY A 199 -17.20 6.15 -23.91
CA GLY A 199 -17.23 6.82 -25.21
C GLY A 199 -18.35 6.25 -26.06
N SER A 200 -18.03 5.89 -27.32
CA SER A 200 -18.96 5.24 -28.24
C SER A 200 -18.64 3.74 -28.37
N MET A 201 -19.61 2.94 -28.82
CA MET A 201 -19.39 1.53 -29.20
C MET A 201 -18.77 0.65 -28.10
N GLY A 202 -19.10 0.89 -26.82
CA GLY A 202 -18.56 0.11 -25.69
C GLY A 202 -17.10 0.39 -25.36
N THR A 203 -16.53 1.48 -25.90
CA THR A 203 -15.14 1.90 -25.67
C THR A 203 -15.06 2.98 -24.60
N THR A 204 -13.88 3.13 -24.01
CA THR A 204 -13.50 4.25 -23.15
C THR A 204 -13.27 5.48 -24.02
N HIS A 205 -13.86 6.62 -23.65
CA HIS A 205 -13.68 7.87 -24.38
C HIS A 205 -12.19 8.27 -24.40
N GLY A 206 -11.67 8.62 -25.58
CA GLY A 206 -10.24 8.89 -25.76
C GLY A 206 -9.67 9.96 -24.81
N GLY A 207 -10.50 10.93 -24.42
CA GLY A 207 -10.13 11.92 -23.39
C GLY A 207 -9.74 11.32 -22.04
N PHE A 208 -10.38 10.24 -21.60
CA PHE A 208 -10.01 9.54 -20.38
C PHE A 208 -8.70 8.76 -20.54
N VAL A 209 -8.47 8.15 -21.70
CA VAL A 209 -7.19 7.47 -21.98
C VAL A 209 -6.05 8.50 -21.95
N SER A 210 -6.24 9.66 -22.56
CA SER A 210 -5.29 10.77 -22.51
C SER A 210 -5.05 11.24 -21.07
N LEU A 211 -6.09 11.35 -20.25
CA LEU A 211 -5.99 11.69 -18.83
C LEU A 211 -5.16 10.65 -18.06
N LEU A 212 -5.39 9.34 -18.28
CA LEU A 212 -4.62 8.28 -17.61
C LEU A 212 -3.13 8.36 -17.94
N LEU A 213 -2.81 8.61 -19.21
CA LEU A 213 -1.44 8.78 -19.67
C LEU A 213 -0.79 10.03 -19.05
N ASP A 214 -1.48 11.16 -19.06
CA ASP A 214 -1.00 12.41 -18.46
C ASP A 214 -0.73 12.25 -16.95
N GLU A 215 -1.69 11.67 -16.21
CA GLU A 215 -1.59 11.44 -14.77
C GLU A 215 -0.41 10.52 -14.42
N THR A 216 -0.24 9.42 -15.16
CA THR A 216 0.85 8.47 -14.90
C THR A 216 2.21 9.08 -15.22
N MET A 217 2.34 9.81 -16.33
CA MET A 217 3.58 10.50 -16.72
C MET A 217 3.95 11.64 -15.76
N GLY A 218 2.96 12.43 -15.32
CA GLY A 218 3.16 13.44 -14.29
C GLY A 218 3.53 12.82 -12.94
N LYS A 219 2.98 11.64 -12.63
CA LYS A 219 3.34 10.87 -11.43
C LYS A 219 4.80 10.41 -11.48
N ALA A 220 5.29 9.93 -12.63
CA ALA A 220 6.68 9.55 -12.80
C ALA A 220 7.63 10.69 -12.42
N LEU A 221 7.35 11.93 -12.85
CA LEU A 221 8.15 13.11 -12.49
C LEU A 221 7.99 13.51 -11.01
N SER A 222 6.77 13.60 -10.51
CA SER A 222 6.54 14.03 -9.12
C SER A 222 7.10 13.04 -8.08
N SER A 223 7.15 11.74 -8.41
CA SER A 223 7.77 10.71 -7.57
C SER A 223 9.27 10.90 -7.34
N VAL A 224 9.94 11.65 -8.23
CA VAL A 224 11.36 12.02 -8.09
C VAL A 224 11.54 13.49 -7.72
N GLY A 225 10.50 14.13 -7.18
CA GLY A 225 10.54 15.51 -6.70
C GLY A 225 10.43 16.58 -7.79
N ILE A 226 10.21 16.21 -9.05
CA ILE A 226 10.11 17.16 -10.15
C ILE A 226 8.67 17.68 -10.26
N ARG A 227 8.50 18.99 -10.06
CA ARG A 227 7.22 19.69 -10.28
C ARG A 227 7.21 20.29 -11.67
N ALA A 228 6.50 19.66 -12.59
CA ALA A 228 6.44 20.11 -13.97
C ALA A 228 5.01 19.92 -14.51
N PRO A 229 4.27 21.00 -14.84
CA PRO A 229 3.03 20.89 -15.59
C PRO A 229 3.27 20.42 -17.03
N THR A 230 2.24 19.80 -17.60
CA THR A 230 2.22 19.34 -18.99
C THR A 230 2.22 20.54 -19.94
N ALA A 231 3.15 20.56 -20.88
CA ALA A 231 3.23 21.57 -21.95
C ALA A 231 2.78 21.03 -23.30
N ARG A 232 2.97 19.74 -23.56
CA ARG A 232 2.49 19.04 -24.75
C ARG A 232 2.20 17.59 -24.40
N LEU A 233 1.10 17.06 -24.92
CA LEU A 233 0.75 15.65 -24.89
C LEU A 233 0.35 15.22 -26.30
N ALA A 234 1.05 14.24 -26.87
CA ALA A 234 0.63 13.59 -28.11
C ALA A 234 0.32 12.12 -27.82
N VAL A 235 -0.90 11.69 -28.16
CA VAL A 235 -1.40 10.35 -27.89
C VAL A 235 -1.75 9.67 -29.22
N ASN A 236 -1.26 8.45 -29.40
CA ASN A 236 -1.62 7.56 -30.49
C ASN A 236 -2.61 6.51 -29.97
N PHE A 237 -3.81 6.47 -30.53
CA PHE A 237 -4.81 5.43 -30.24
C PHE A 237 -4.64 4.29 -31.24
N ARG A 238 -4.06 3.18 -30.81
CA ARG A 238 -3.75 2.03 -31.69
C ARG A 238 -4.87 1.00 -31.73
N ARG A 239 -5.54 0.80 -30.59
CA ARG A 239 -6.68 -0.10 -30.42
C ARG A 239 -7.72 0.54 -29.50
N PRO A 240 -9.00 0.15 -29.60
CA PRO A 240 -10.00 0.60 -28.64
C PRO A 240 -9.66 0.07 -27.24
N MET A 241 -9.77 0.94 -26.23
CA MET A 241 -9.78 0.54 -24.83
C MET A 241 -11.23 0.24 -24.46
N LEU A 242 -11.57 -1.04 -24.26
CA LEU A 242 -12.93 -1.49 -23.99
C LEU A 242 -13.33 -1.23 -22.53
N LEU A 243 -14.62 -0.97 -22.31
CA LEU A 243 -15.16 -0.94 -20.95
C LEU A 243 -15.16 -2.34 -20.33
N GLY A 244 -14.99 -2.41 -19.01
CA GLY A 244 -15.02 -3.70 -18.31
C GLY A 244 -13.85 -4.63 -18.63
N GLU A 245 -12.74 -4.13 -19.16
CA GLU A 245 -11.46 -4.83 -19.17
C GLU A 245 -10.49 -4.08 -18.24
N GLU A 246 -9.54 -4.80 -17.64
CA GLU A 246 -8.48 -4.15 -16.86
C GLU A 246 -7.29 -3.82 -17.76
N TYR A 247 -6.74 -2.64 -17.56
CA TYR A 247 -5.59 -2.13 -18.30
C TYR A 247 -4.47 -1.72 -17.35
N GLU A 248 -3.23 -2.03 -17.74
CA GLU A 248 -2.02 -1.44 -17.20
C GLU A 248 -1.72 -0.15 -17.96
N VAL A 249 -1.46 0.92 -17.22
CA VAL A 249 -0.89 2.16 -17.75
C VAL A 249 0.50 2.31 -17.15
N ARG A 250 1.51 2.42 -18.00
CA ARG A 250 2.91 2.57 -17.58
C ARG A 250 3.55 3.80 -18.19
N SER A 251 4.48 4.41 -17.47
CA SER A 251 5.25 5.55 -17.96
C SER A 251 6.67 5.59 -17.41
N TRP A 252 7.56 6.24 -18.14
CA TRP A 252 8.97 6.40 -17.79
C TRP A 252 9.52 7.72 -18.29
N ILE A 253 10.47 8.27 -17.53
CA ILE A 253 11.18 9.49 -17.89
C ILE A 253 12.20 9.15 -18.98
N GLY A 254 12.12 9.84 -20.12
CA GLY A 254 13.03 9.65 -21.25
C GLY A 254 14.26 10.55 -21.15
N SER A 255 14.14 11.80 -21.63
CA SER A 255 15.26 12.76 -21.63
C SER A 255 14.92 14.03 -20.84
N GLN A 256 15.96 14.66 -20.31
CA GLN A 256 15.84 15.91 -19.56
C GLN A 256 16.79 16.96 -20.14
N GLN A 257 16.26 18.11 -20.52
CA GLN A 257 17.01 19.21 -21.13
C GLN A 257 16.67 20.51 -20.40
N GLY A 258 17.44 20.79 -19.34
CA GLY A 258 17.12 21.87 -18.40
C GLY A 258 15.73 21.68 -17.82
N ARG A 259 14.83 22.65 -18.07
CA ARG A 259 13.43 22.61 -17.61
C ARG A 259 12.53 21.70 -18.44
N LYS A 260 12.95 21.24 -19.61
CA LYS A 260 12.16 20.37 -20.48
C LYS A 260 12.33 18.91 -20.03
N LYS A 261 11.25 18.25 -19.68
CA LYS A 261 11.23 16.82 -19.33
C LYS A 261 10.38 16.08 -20.36
N TYR A 262 10.99 15.13 -21.05
CA TYR A 262 10.32 14.28 -22.03
C TYR A 262 9.98 12.96 -21.35
N VAL A 263 8.69 12.64 -21.31
CA VAL A 263 8.15 11.44 -20.64
C VAL A 263 7.35 10.66 -21.66
N PHE A 264 7.44 9.34 -21.57
CA PHE A 264 6.73 8.41 -22.44
C PHE A 264 5.77 7.57 -21.61
N GLY A 265 4.67 7.16 -22.21
CA GLY A 265 3.74 6.24 -21.57
C GLY A 265 3.00 5.38 -22.58
N GLU A 266 2.46 4.26 -22.09
CA GLU A 266 1.62 3.40 -22.89
C GLU A 266 0.59 2.65 -22.04
N VAL A 267 -0.47 2.21 -22.70
CA VAL A 267 -1.58 1.45 -22.15
C VAL A 267 -1.61 0.08 -22.82
N ARG A 268 -1.75 -0.98 -22.02
CA ARG A 268 -1.94 -2.36 -22.47
C ARG A 268 -3.05 -3.02 -21.68
N ALA A 269 -3.78 -3.93 -22.31
CA ALA A 269 -4.76 -4.74 -21.59
C ALA A 269 -4.03 -5.73 -20.68
N THR A 270 -4.47 -5.93 -19.43
CA THR A 270 -3.79 -6.84 -18.49
C THR A 270 -3.79 -8.28 -19.01
N ASN A 271 -4.83 -8.67 -19.76
CA ASN A 271 -4.96 -9.99 -20.41
C ASN A 271 -4.19 -10.13 -21.74
N ASP A 272 -3.72 -9.03 -22.34
CA ASP A 272 -2.93 -9.03 -23.57
C ASP A 272 -1.83 -7.97 -23.52
N GLN A 273 -0.70 -8.38 -22.96
CA GLN A 273 0.50 -7.55 -22.86
C GLN A 273 1.30 -7.48 -24.16
N SER A 274 0.91 -8.20 -25.22
CA SER A 274 1.64 -8.15 -26.50
C SER A 274 1.29 -6.92 -27.34
N HIS A 275 0.12 -6.34 -27.09
CA HIS A 275 -0.46 -5.29 -27.91
C HIS A 275 -0.63 -3.97 -27.15
N VAL A 276 -0.05 -2.91 -27.73
CA VAL A 276 -0.30 -1.54 -27.26
C VAL A 276 -1.70 -1.09 -27.69
N VAL A 277 -2.44 -0.54 -26.73
CA VAL A 277 -3.77 0.06 -26.90
C VAL A 277 -3.63 1.54 -27.23
N ALA A 278 -2.82 2.25 -26.46
CA ALA A 278 -2.43 3.63 -26.73
C ALA A 278 -0.99 3.87 -26.26
N ASP A 279 -0.28 4.79 -26.91
CA ASP A 279 1.02 5.30 -26.47
C ASP A 279 1.05 6.82 -26.52
N ALA A 280 1.90 7.43 -25.73
CA ALA A 280 2.07 8.87 -25.69
C ALA A 280 3.52 9.31 -25.48
N GLU A 281 3.81 10.48 -26.05
CA GLU A 281 4.98 11.29 -25.73
C GLU A 281 4.48 12.63 -25.20
N ALA A 282 5.01 13.02 -24.04
CA ALA A 282 4.69 14.28 -23.40
C ALA A 282 5.94 15.10 -23.10
N LEU A 283 5.79 16.43 -23.23
CA LEU A 283 6.73 17.42 -22.76
C LEU A 283 6.15 18.07 -21.51
N PHE A 284 6.90 18.03 -20.41
CA PHE A 284 6.62 18.76 -19.18
C PHE A 284 7.65 19.87 -18.98
N LEU A 285 7.23 20.97 -18.36
CA LEU A 285 8.10 22.11 -18.07
C LEU A 285 8.27 22.29 -16.57
N GLU A 286 9.47 22.02 -16.06
CA GLU A 286 9.79 22.16 -14.64
C GLU A 286 9.63 23.60 -14.17
N VAL A 287 8.84 23.79 -13.10
CA VAL A 287 8.63 25.07 -12.45
C VAL A 287 9.81 25.33 -11.53
N ARG A 288 10.49 26.45 -11.74
CA ARG A 288 11.46 26.94 -10.75
C ARG A 288 10.66 27.48 -9.59
N THR A 289 10.75 26.84 -8.43
CA THR A 289 10.24 27.47 -7.20
C THR A 289 11.16 28.67 -6.94
N PRO A 290 10.65 29.89 -6.76
CA PRO A 290 11.47 30.98 -6.25
C PRO A 290 12.10 30.53 -4.94
N GLU A 291 13.38 30.82 -4.72
CA GLU A 291 14.01 30.57 -3.41
C GLU A 291 13.29 31.42 -2.35
N GLY A 292 12.54 30.77 -1.45
CA GLY A 292 11.95 31.39 -0.26
C GLY A 292 10.46 31.75 -0.39
N GLU A 293 9.58 30.79 -0.12
CA GLU A 293 8.24 31.01 0.44
C GLU A 293 7.93 29.89 1.46
#